data_AF-A0A1A7XM48-F1
#
_entry.id   AF-A0A1A7XM48-F1
#
_cell.length_a   1.000
_cell.length_b   1.000
_cell.length_c   1.000
_cell.angle_alpha   90.00
_cell.angle_beta   90.00
_cell.angle_gamma   90.00
#
_symmetry.space_group_name_H-M   'P 1'
#
loop_
_entity.id
_entity.type
_entity.pdbx_description
1 polymer ?
#
loop_
_entity_poly.entity_id
_entity_poly.type
_entity_poly.pdbx_seq_one_letter_code
_entity_poly.pdbx_strand_id
1 'polypeptide(L)'
;TAAPIICIHGASTYMRKMARKSSNLEDYPYEIDEQLTTFDFSVNAVKTMLEKLMSMSRNDQLEKLDPLDQAKLDLMSVYTLNSLFWMYLVTQGLNPREHGIKQELERIRTYMNRVKEITDKKKAARLDKGAASRFLRSALFDPDNKQPKKSASKKLADATSDASNAKRPKQS
;
A
#
# COMPACT_ATOMS: atom_id res chain seq x y z
N THR A 1 67.50 34.52 24.13
CA THR A 1 66.48 35.44 23.57
C THR A 1 65.37 34.60 22.96
N ALA A 2 64.20 34.63 23.60
CA ALA A 2 63.10 33.70 23.38
C ALA A 2 62.22 34.09 22.19
N ALA A 3 61.76 33.10 21.43
CA ALA A 3 60.77 33.22 20.36
C ALA A 3 59.36 33.02 20.93
N PRO A 4 58.33 33.77 20.47
CA PRO A 4 56.95 33.38 20.65
C PRO A 4 56.40 32.75 19.36
N ILE A 5 56.11 31.46 19.47
CA ILE A 5 55.05 30.75 18.75
C ILE A 5 53.73 31.37 19.22
N ILE A 6 52.85 31.82 18.31
CA ILE A 6 51.37 31.88 18.42
C ILE A 6 50.85 32.74 17.24
N CYS A 7 50.14 32.10 16.30
CA CYS A 7 48.98 32.63 15.54
C CYS A 7 48.79 31.88 14.19
N ILE A 8 48.49 30.58 14.21
CA ILE A 8 48.02 29.84 13.01
C ILE A 8 46.73 29.03 13.30
N HIS A 9 46.00 29.33 14.38
CA HIS A 9 44.76 28.60 14.71
C HIS A 9 43.47 29.34 14.32
N GLY A 10 43.55 30.62 13.91
CA GLY A 10 42.36 31.43 13.57
C GLY A 10 41.93 31.40 12.10
N ALA A 11 42.83 31.09 11.15
CA ALA A 11 42.51 31.16 9.72
C ALA A 11 41.84 29.88 9.18
N SER A 12 42.01 28.74 9.86
CA SER A 12 41.52 27.43 9.41
C SER A 12 40.00 27.27 9.58
N THR A 13 39.41 27.88 10.60
CA THR A 13 37.95 27.90 10.81
C THR A 13 37.25 28.89 9.89
N TYR A 14 37.90 30.02 9.56
CA TYR A 14 37.33 31.02 8.67
C TYR A 14 37.28 30.53 7.21
N MET A 15 38.33 29.84 6.75
CA MET A 15 38.36 29.22 5.42
C MET A 15 37.45 28.00 5.29
N ARG A 16 37.12 27.28 6.38
CA ARG A 16 36.14 26.16 6.34
C ARG A 16 34.69 26.62 6.19
N LYS A 17 34.35 27.84 6.64
CA LYS A 17 33.01 28.42 6.40
C LYS A 17 32.82 28.90 4.97
N MET A 18 33.91 29.20 4.26
CA MET A 18 33.89 29.68 2.86
C MET A 18 33.95 28.55 1.82
N ALA A 19 34.00 27.28 2.25
CA ALA A 19 34.08 26.12 1.38
C ALA A 19 32.80 25.25 1.37
N ARG A 20 31.64 25.82 1.74
CA ARG A 20 30.34 25.21 1.47
C ARG A 20 29.58 26.05 0.45
N LYS A 21 29.81 25.69 -0.82
CA LYS A 21 28.94 25.82 -1.99
C LYS A 21 28.99 27.14 -2.78
N SER A 22 29.84 27.15 -3.81
CA SER A 22 29.54 27.86 -5.05
C SER A 22 28.38 27.17 -5.77
N SER A 23 27.22 27.80 -5.78
CA SER A 23 26.25 27.71 -6.88
C SER A 23 25.35 28.94 -6.78
N ASN A 24 25.43 29.84 -7.77
CA ASN A 24 24.53 30.96 -8.00
C ASN A 24 23.12 30.70 -7.46
N LEU A 25 22.59 31.55 -6.59
CA LEU A 25 21.17 31.55 -6.25
C LEU A 25 20.81 32.94 -5.71
N GLU A 26 19.78 33.57 -6.27
CA GLU A 26 19.13 34.73 -5.66
C GLU A 26 18.81 34.42 -4.20
N ASP A 27 19.37 35.20 -3.28
CA ASP A 27 19.09 35.09 -1.86
C ASP A 27 17.59 35.37 -1.65
N TYR A 28 16.84 34.30 -1.41
CA TYR A 28 15.45 34.39 -1.01
C TYR A 28 15.35 35.08 0.38
N PRO A 29 14.17 35.63 0.74
CA PRO A 29 13.96 36.27 2.04
C PRO A 29 14.30 35.34 3.21
N TYR A 30 14.99 35.85 4.24
CA TYR A 30 15.48 35.01 5.37
C TYR A 30 14.35 34.32 6.13
N GLU A 31 13.13 34.85 6.07
CA GLU A 31 11.94 34.34 6.73
C GLU A 31 11.56 32.92 6.27
N ILE A 32 11.97 32.51 5.06
CA ILE A 32 11.70 31.18 4.51
C ILE A 32 12.90 30.22 4.58
N ASP A 33 14.06 30.68 5.08
CA ASP A 33 15.29 29.89 5.12
C ASP A 33 15.12 28.60 5.93
N GLU A 34 14.51 28.69 7.11
CA GLU A 34 14.25 27.52 7.95
C GLU A 34 13.30 26.52 7.28
N GLN A 35 12.31 27.03 6.55
CA GLN A 35 11.33 26.20 5.85
C GLN A 35 11.99 25.46 4.68
N LEU A 36 12.82 26.16 3.91
CA LEU A 36 13.54 25.60 2.77
C LEU A 36 14.60 24.58 3.19
N THR A 37 15.37 24.89 4.24
CA THR A 37 16.37 23.95 4.80
C THR A 37 15.70 22.69 5.36
N THR A 38 14.58 22.84 6.07
CA THR A 38 13.78 21.70 6.56
C THR A 38 13.20 20.88 5.42
N PHE A 39 12.72 21.54 4.36
CA PHE A 39 12.18 20.89 3.17
C PHE A 39 13.27 20.11 2.43
N ASP A 40 14.44 20.71 2.19
CA ASP A 40 15.59 20.06 1.54
C ASP A 40 16.04 18.82 2.33
N PHE A 41 16.17 18.94 3.66
CA PHE A 41 16.50 17.80 4.52
C PHE A 41 15.45 16.68 4.40
N SER A 42 14.16 17.03 4.44
CA SER A 42 13.06 16.07 4.36
C SER A 42 13.01 15.36 3.01
N VAL A 43 13.18 16.10 1.90
CA VAL A 43 13.20 15.54 0.55
C VAL A 43 14.41 14.62 0.36
N ASN A 44 15.59 15.02 0.86
CA ASN A 44 16.78 14.19 0.83
C ASN A 44 16.61 12.90 1.64
N ALA A 45 15.98 12.96 2.82
CA ALA A 45 15.67 11.78 3.61
C ALA A 45 14.74 10.80 2.86
N VAL A 46 13.67 11.31 2.23
CA VAL A 46 12.75 10.49 1.42
C VAL A 46 13.49 9.88 0.22
N LYS A 47 14.34 10.65 -0.45
CA LYS A 47 15.16 10.18 -1.58
C LYS A 47 16.05 9.00 -1.16
N THR A 48 16.79 9.13 -0.05
CA THR A 48 17.64 8.05 0.45
C THR A 48 16.84 6.79 0.80
N MET A 49 15.66 6.93 1.41
CA MET A 49 14.79 5.79 1.68
C MET A 49 14.28 5.12 0.41
N LEU A 50 13.91 5.91 -0.61
CA LEU A 50 13.42 5.40 -1.89
C LEU A 50 14.53 4.69 -2.67
N GLU A 51 15.74 5.26 -2.71
CA GLU A 51 16.91 4.62 -3.33
C GLU A 51 17.22 3.26 -2.68
N LYS A 52 17.16 3.19 -1.35
CA LYS A 52 17.30 1.92 -0.63
C LYS A 52 16.21 0.92 -1.03
N LEU A 53 14.96 1.35 -1.08
CA LEU A 53 13.84 0.48 -1.49
C LEU A 53 13.98 0.00 -2.94
N MET A 54 14.41 0.88 -3.86
CA MET A 54 14.62 0.55 -5.27
C MET A 54 15.86 -0.33 -5.51
N SER A 55 16.86 -0.27 -4.61
CA SER A 55 18.03 -1.14 -4.67
C SER A 55 17.72 -2.62 -4.37
N MET A 56 16.56 -2.89 -3.78
CA MET A 56 16.10 -4.25 -3.50
C MET A 56 15.35 -4.80 -4.71
N SER A 57 15.65 -6.04 -5.11
CA SER A 57 14.90 -6.71 -6.19
C SER A 57 13.45 -6.88 -5.78
N ARG A 58 12.54 -6.26 -6.55
CA ARG A 58 11.09 -6.35 -6.30
C ARG A 58 10.59 -7.80 -6.44
N ASN A 59 11.14 -8.55 -7.40
CA ASN A 59 10.77 -9.95 -7.64
C ASN A 59 11.15 -10.83 -6.44
N ASP A 60 12.36 -10.65 -5.90
CA ASP A 60 12.86 -11.41 -4.74
C ASP A 60 12.08 -11.10 -3.45
N GLN A 61 11.48 -9.90 -3.35
CA GLN A 61 10.62 -9.52 -2.24
C GLN A 61 9.21 -10.07 -2.39
N LEU A 62 8.62 -10.03 -3.59
CA LEU A 62 7.27 -10.50 -3.84
C LEU A 62 7.14 -12.01 -3.62
N GLU A 63 8.15 -12.81 -4.01
CA GLU A 63 8.14 -14.26 -3.79
C GLU A 63 8.09 -14.67 -2.31
N LYS A 64 8.52 -13.80 -1.39
CA LYS A 64 8.59 -14.08 0.05
C LYS A 64 7.37 -13.62 0.84
N LEU A 65 6.44 -12.88 0.21
CA LEU A 65 5.31 -12.25 0.88
C LEU A 65 4.00 -12.99 0.60
N ASP A 66 3.13 -13.09 1.61
CA ASP A 66 1.71 -13.50 1.42
C ASP A 66 1.04 -12.52 0.44
N PRO A 67 0.10 -12.95 -0.42
CA PRO A 67 -0.55 -12.05 -1.37
C PRO A 67 -1.19 -10.81 -0.74
N LEU A 68 -1.64 -10.91 0.53
CA LEU A 68 -2.17 -9.77 1.26
C LEU A 68 -1.09 -8.73 1.61
N ASP A 69 0.13 -9.16 1.92
CA ASP A 69 1.24 -8.26 2.24
C ASP A 69 1.86 -7.67 0.96
N GLN A 70 1.86 -8.41 -0.15
CA GLN A 70 2.16 -7.85 -1.47
C GLN A 70 1.21 -6.70 -1.83
N ALA A 71 -0.10 -6.92 -1.68
CA ALA A 71 -1.11 -5.89 -1.96
C ALA A 71 -0.92 -4.63 -1.09
N LYS A 72 -0.52 -4.79 0.18
CA LYS A 72 -0.20 -3.63 1.05
C LYS A 72 1.02 -2.88 0.52
N LEU A 73 2.08 -3.59 0.13
CA LEU A 73 3.31 -2.98 -0.38
C LEU A 73 3.05 -2.19 -1.67
N ASP A 74 2.29 -2.78 -2.60
CA ASP A 74 1.92 -2.11 -3.85
C ASP A 74 1.07 -0.86 -3.58
N LEU A 75 0.13 -0.95 -2.65
CA LEU A 75 -0.72 0.17 -2.27
C LEU A 75 0.05 1.30 -1.59
N MET A 76 1.02 0.98 -0.74
CA MET A 76 1.95 1.97 -0.16
C MET A 76 2.83 2.60 -1.25
N SER A 77 3.29 1.82 -2.21
CA SER A 77 4.11 2.31 -3.32
C SER A 77 3.34 3.32 -4.17
N VAL A 78 2.11 2.99 -4.57
CA VAL A 78 1.24 3.89 -5.34
C VAL A 78 0.86 5.12 -4.53
N TYR A 79 0.54 4.98 -3.22
CA TYR A 79 0.26 6.12 -2.35
C TYR A 79 1.46 7.08 -2.24
N THR A 80 2.67 6.54 -2.09
CA THR A 80 3.90 7.34 -2.00
C THR A 80 4.13 8.12 -3.29
N LEU A 81 4.01 7.48 -4.45
CA LEU A 81 4.16 8.14 -5.76
C LEU A 81 3.15 9.28 -5.93
N ASN A 82 1.88 9.05 -5.60
CA ASN A 82 0.84 10.08 -5.70
C ASN A 82 1.05 11.23 -4.70
N SER A 83 1.57 10.94 -3.51
CA SER A 83 1.92 11.96 -2.51
C SER A 83 3.08 12.85 -2.96
N LEU A 84 4.11 12.24 -3.56
CA LEU A 84 5.24 12.98 -4.15
C LEU A 84 4.78 13.84 -5.33
N PHE A 85 3.88 13.31 -6.16
CA PHE A 85 3.32 14.08 -7.27
C PHE A 85 2.44 15.24 -6.78
N TRP A 86 1.65 15.05 -5.72
CA TRP A 86 0.93 16.15 -5.08
C TRP A 86 1.88 17.26 -4.61
N MET A 87 2.96 16.89 -3.92
CA MET A 87 4.00 17.84 -3.49
C MET A 87 4.62 18.57 -4.68
N TYR A 88 4.93 17.88 -5.77
CA TYR A 88 5.42 18.48 -7.01
C TYR A 88 4.44 19.52 -7.58
N LEU A 89 3.14 19.22 -7.64
CA LEU A 89 2.16 20.20 -8.11
C LEU A 89 2.16 21.47 -7.24
N VAL A 90 2.26 21.31 -5.92
CA VAL A 90 2.35 22.44 -4.99
C VAL A 90 3.60 23.29 -5.27
N THR A 91 4.75 22.69 -5.58
CA THR A 91 5.97 23.46 -5.90
C THR A 91 5.90 24.17 -7.27
N GLN A 92 5.06 23.68 -8.19
CA GLN A 92 4.76 24.38 -9.45
C GLN A 92 3.68 25.47 -9.30
N GLY A 93 3.16 25.69 -8.08
CA GLY A 93 2.07 26.64 -7.84
C GLY A 93 0.71 26.17 -8.38
N LEU A 94 0.57 24.89 -8.73
CA LEU A 94 -0.68 24.30 -9.20
C LEU A 94 -1.49 23.79 -8.01
N ASN A 95 -2.79 24.09 -7.98
CA ASN A 95 -3.69 23.58 -6.95
C ASN A 95 -3.96 22.07 -7.16
N PRO A 96 -3.44 21.17 -6.30
CA PRO A 96 -3.61 19.74 -6.54
C PRO A 96 -5.06 19.27 -6.33
N ARG A 97 -5.91 20.08 -5.68
CA ARG A 97 -7.34 19.77 -5.48
C ARG A 97 -8.15 19.87 -6.77
N GLU A 98 -7.67 20.66 -7.73
CA GLU A 98 -8.27 20.84 -9.05
C GLU A 98 -7.68 19.87 -10.09
N HIS A 99 -6.55 19.24 -9.74
CA HIS A 99 -5.91 18.23 -10.58
C HIS A 99 -6.54 16.84 -10.38
N GLY A 100 -6.45 15.98 -11.40
CA GLY A 100 -6.93 14.59 -11.37
C GLY A 100 -6.29 13.71 -10.28
N ILE A 101 -5.23 14.18 -9.64
CA ILE A 101 -4.52 13.49 -8.54
C ILE A 101 -5.43 13.24 -7.34
N LYS A 102 -6.43 14.11 -7.12
CA LYS A 102 -7.43 13.92 -6.07
C LYS A 102 -8.23 12.62 -6.27
N GLN A 103 -8.55 12.29 -7.52
CA GLN A 103 -9.29 11.05 -7.85
C GLN A 103 -8.41 9.82 -7.61
N GLU A 104 -7.12 9.90 -7.92
CA GLU A 104 -6.15 8.84 -7.65
C GLU A 104 -6.04 8.55 -6.15
N LEU A 105 -5.99 9.58 -5.30
CA LEU A 105 -6.00 9.42 -3.84
C LEU A 105 -7.29 8.78 -3.32
N GLU A 106 -8.45 9.12 -3.89
CA GLU A 106 -9.72 8.47 -3.53
C GLU A 106 -9.75 6.99 -3.93
N ARG A 107 -9.18 6.68 -5.11
CA ARG A 107 -9.05 5.30 -5.59
C ARG A 107 -8.14 4.49 -4.66
N ILE A 108 -7.01 5.06 -4.24
CA ILE A 108 -6.11 4.44 -3.26
C ILE A 108 -6.83 4.18 -1.94
N ARG A 109 -7.58 5.17 -1.41
CA ARG A 109 -8.34 5.01 -0.15
C ARG A 109 -9.36 3.86 -0.25
N THR A 110 -10.03 3.74 -1.39
CA THR A 110 -10.97 2.64 -1.66
C THR A 110 -10.26 1.28 -1.56
N TYR A 111 -9.08 1.15 -2.17
CA TYR A 111 -8.29 -0.09 -2.06
C TYR A 111 -7.72 -0.34 -0.66
N MET A 112 -7.37 0.71 0.09
CA MET A 112 -6.93 0.57 1.50
C MET A 112 -8.04 0.01 2.36
N ASN A 113 -9.27 0.51 2.19
CA ASN A 113 -10.45 -0.02 2.87
C ASN A 113 -10.70 -1.48 2.49
N ARG A 114 -10.50 -1.84 1.21
CA ARG A 114 -10.66 -3.22 0.76
C ARG A 114 -9.64 -4.17 1.41
N VAL A 115 -8.37 -3.78 1.48
CA VAL A 115 -7.32 -4.55 2.17
C VAL A 115 -7.65 -4.71 3.66
N LYS A 116 -8.17 -3.66 4.30
CA LYS A 116 -8.64 -3.70 5.69
C LYS A 116 -9.78 -4.70 5.88
N GLU A 117 -10.84 -4.62 5.06
CA GLU A 117 -11.95 -5.58 5.11
C GLU A 117 -11.50 -7.03 4.97
N ILE A 118 -10.58 -7.31 4.04
CA ILE A 118 -10.05 -8.67 3.83
C ILE A 118 -9.26 -9.12 5.06
N THR A 119 -8.45 -8.23 5.63
CA THR A 119 -7.68 -8.50 6.85
C THR A 119 -8.60 -8.81 8.03
N ASP A 120 -9.67 -8.03 8.20
CA ASP A 120 -10.64 -8.20 9.29
C ASP A 120 -11.44 -9.49 9.11
N LYS A 121 -11.86 -9.81 7.88
CA LYS A 121 -12.50 -11.10 7.55
C LYS A 121 -11.59 -12.31 7.83
N LYS A 122 -10.27 -12.18 7.62
CA LYS A 122 -9.28 -13.22 7.94
C LYS A 122 -9.18 -13.45 9.46
N LYS A 123 -9.44 -12.41 10.27
CA LYS A 123 -9.41 -12.47 11.76
C LYS A 123 -10.77 -12.82 12.39
N ALA A 124 -11.86 -12.70 11.65
CA ALA A 124 -13.20 -12.92 12.17
C ALA A 124 -13.41 -14.37 12.64
N ALA A 125 -14.13 -14.54 13.75
CA ALA A 125 -14.51 -15.85 14.27
C ALA A 125 -15.33 -16.62 13.22
N ARG A 126 -14.97 -17.88 12.97
CA ARG A 126 -15.66 -18.75 12.02
C ARG A 126 -16.62 -19.65 12.80
N LEU A 127 -17.88 -19.71 12.37
CA LEU A 127 -18.84 -20.65 12.92
C LEU A 127 -18.41 -22.09 12.61
N ASP A 128 -18.39 -22.94 13.62
CA ASP A 128 -18.22 -24.37 13.44
C ASP A 128 -19.52 -24.96 12.86
N LYS A 129 -19.50 -25.17 11.54
CA LYS A 129 -20.62 -25.76 10.80
C LYS A 129 -20.97 -27.16 11.31
N GLY A 130 -19.99 -27.92 11.79
CA GLY A 130 -20.17 -29.25 12.36
C GLY A 130 -20.89 -29.21 13.70
N ALA A 131 -20.46 -28.32 14.60
CA ALA A 131 -21.15 -28.09 15.88
C ALA A 131 -22.59 -27.61 15.67
N ALA A 132 -22.81 -26.63 14.78
CA ALA A 132 -24.15 -26.15 14.44
C ALA A 132 -25.04 -27.27 13.88
N SER A 133 -24.50 -28.13 13.02
CA SER A 133 -25.22 -29.29 12.48
C SER A 133 -25.61 -30.31 13.57
N ARG A 134 -24.73 -30.52 14.56
CA ARG A 134 -25.02 -31.39 15.72
C ARG A 134 -26.12 -30.81 16.60
N PHE A 135 -26.10 -29.51 16.89
CA PHE A 135 -27.16 -28.85 17.64
C PHE A 135 -28.51 -28.98 16.93
N LEU A 136 -28.55 -28.76 15.62
CA LEU A 136 -29.78 -28.91 14.84
C LEU A 136 -30.29 -30.36 14.85
N ARG A 137 -29.41 -31.34 14.64
CA ARG A 137 -29.79 -32.76 14.65
C ARG A 137 -30.29 -33.22 16.02
N SER A 138 -29.72 -32.71 17.10
CA SER A 138 -30.20 -32.99 18.46
C SER A 138 -31.54 -32.33 18.75
N ALA A 139 -31.75 -31.10 18.28
CA ALA A 139 -32.99 -30.35 18.51
C ALA A 139 -34.17 -30.91 17.71
N LEU A 140 -33.92 -31.48 16.54
CA LEU A 140 -34.93 -32.11 15.67
C LEU A 140 -35.06 -33.64 15.89
N PHE A 141 -34.42 -34.18 16.93
CA PHE A 141 -34.47 -35.61 17.21
C PHE A 141 -35.77 -35.98 17.93
N ASP A 142 -36.70 -36.59 17.20
CA ASP A 142 -37.91 -37.19 17.77
C ASP A 142 -37.73 -38.69 18.04
N PRO A 143 -37.79 -39.15 19.30
CA PRO A 143 -37.63 -40.57 19.64
C PRO A 143 -38.78 -41.47 19.16
N ASP A 144 -39.97 -40.90 18.95
CA ASP A 144 -41.17 -41.62 18.49
C ASP A 144 -41.23 -41.77 16.96
N ASN A 145 -40.39 -41.04 16.21
CA ASN A 145 -40.29 -41.12 14.76
C ASN A 145 -39.14 -42.05 14.31
N LYS A 146 -38.99 -43.21 14.97
CA LYS A 146 -38.10 -44.28 14.52
C LYS A 146 -38.68 -44.97 13.28
N GLN A 147 -38.60 -44.32 12.14
CA GLN A 147 -38.74 -45.02 10.85
C GLN A 147 -37.53 -45.96 10.66
N PRO A 148 -37.74 -47.24 10.34
CA PRO A 148 -36.66 -48.19 10.15
C PRO A 148 -35.83 -47.78 8.91
N LYS A 149 -34.51 -47.82 9.06
CA LYS A 149 -33.56 -47.63 7.96
C LYS A 149 -33.89 -48.61 6.82
N LYS A 150 -34.51 -48.13 5.74
CA LYS A 150 -34.45 -48.81 4.44
C LYS A 150 -33.32 -48.20 3.62
N SER A 151 -32.26 -49.00 3.51
CA SER A 151 -31.33 -48.97 2.39
C SER A 151 -32.08 -48.99 1.05
N ALA A 152 -31.91 -47.95 0.24
CA ALA A 152 -32.23 -47.98 -1.19
C ALA A 152 -31.16 -47.19 -1.97
N SER A 153 -30.10 -47.92 -2.31
CA SER A 153 -29.56 -48.05 -3.67
C SER A 153 -29.51 -46.82 -4.60
N LYS A 154 -28.29 -46.31 -4.81
CA LYS A 154 -27.59 -46.30 -6.11
C LYS A 154 -28.36 -45.80 -7.36
N LYS A 155 -27.96 -44.59 -7.79
CA LYS A 155 -27.64 -44.19 -9.19
C LYS A 155 -28.82 -44.06 -10.17
N LEU A 156 -29.19 -42.82 -10.49
CA LEU A 156 -29.51 -42.44 -11.86
C LEU A 156 -28.78 -41.13 -12.18
N ALA A 157 -27.68 -41.28 -12.94
CA ALA A 157 -27.22 -40.24 -13.83
C ALA A 157 -27.80 -40.59 -15.21
N ASP A 158 -28.20 -39.54 -15.93
CA ASP A 158 -28.19 -39.40 -17.40
C ASP A 158 -29.53 -39.49 -18.18
N ALA A 159 -29.58 -38.64 -19.22
CA ALA A 159 -30.54 -38.47 -20.32
C ALA A 159 -31.82 -37.62 -20.14
N THR A 160 -31.69 -36.30 -20.34
CA THR A 160 -32.38 -35.59 -21.46
C THR A 160 -31.50 -34.42 -21.97
N SER A 161 -30.64 -34.68 -22.95
CA SER A 161 -30.44 -33.79 -24.11
C SER A 161 -31.68 -33.97 -25.02
N ASP A 162 -32.18 -33.05 -25.84
CA ASP A 162 -31.60 -31.97 -26.63
C ASP A 162 -32.75 -31.09 -27.22
N ALA A 163 -32.38 -29.94 -27.80
CA ALA A 163 -33.08 -29.09 -28.77
C ALA A 163 -33.85 -27.84 -28.28
N SER A 164 -33.16 -26.69 -28.24
CA SER A 164 -33.23 -25.75 -29.39
C SER A 164 -32.33 -24.51 -29.22
N ASN A 165 -31.43 -24.39 -30.19
CA ASN A 165 -30.50 -23.29 -30.44
C ASN A 165 -31.22 -22.13 -31.18
N ALA A 166 -31.08 -20.88 -30.70
CA ALA A 166 -31.27 -19.69 -31.53
C ALA A 166 -30.50 -18.46 -31.01
N LYS A 167 -29.32 -18.24 -31.59
CA LYS A 167 -28.70 -16.96 -32.02
C LYS A 167 -28.73 -15.72 -31.10
N ARG A 168 -27.52 -15.38 -30.63
CA ARG A 168 -27.06 -14.06 -30.19
C ARG A 168 -26.61 -13.22 -31.42
N PRO A 169 -27.03 -11.95 -31.61
CA PRO A 169 -26.41 -11.06 -32.56
C PRO A 169 -25.19 -10.35 -31.95
N LYS A 170 -24.14 -10.23 -32.76
CA LYS A 170 -23.06 -9.24 -32.57
C LYS A 170 -23.60 -7.87 -32.97
N GLN A 171 -23.34 -6.85 -32.17
CA GLN A 171 -23.42 -5.46 -32.61
C GLN A 171 -22.02 -4.85 -32.66
N SER A 172 -21.90 -3.96 -33.65
CA SER A 172 -20.71 -3.33 -34.22
C SER A 172 -20.00 -2.37 -33.29
#